data_AF-A0A934WYK6-F1
#
_entry.id   AF-A0A934WYK6-F1
#
_cell.length_a   1.000
_cell.length_b   1.000
_cell.length_c   1.000
_cell.angle_alpha   90.00
_cell.angle_beta   90.00
_cell.angle_gamma   90.00
#
_symmetry.space_group_name_H-M   'P 1'
#
loop_
_entity.id
_entity.type
_entity.pdbx_description
1 polymer ?
#
loop_
_entity_poly.entity_id
_entity_poly.type
_entity_poly.pdbx_seq_one_letter_code
_entity_poly.pdbx_strand_id
1 'polypeptide(L)'
;MAKKALWILFVFLAIAVGLYPLIYFIIDRKFGLLSSKDIELLVNVYWNIGFYMHIILGGIALLVGWIQFSSKIRATRLKLHRQIGKIYIISSLLSALASLFIAYFATGGLISALGFACLGVIWFYTTLKAFLVIKKGNIVAHEKMMIYSYACCFAAVTLRIWLPILINIFHDFIPAYRIVAWLCWVPNLLVAFLIIRKIKVPVLKEAKR
;
A
#
# COMPACT_ATOMS: atom_id res chain seq x y z
N MET A 1 23.52 13.70 3.77
CA MET A 1 22.61 14.40 2.83
C MET A 1 21.66 13.45 2.09
N ALA A 2 22.15 12.36 1.48
CA ALA A 2 21.33 11.39 0.73
C ALA A 2 20.11 10.81 1.48
N LYS A 3 20.26 10.41 2.76
CA LYS A 3 19.13 9.87 3.55
C LYS A 3 17.96 10.86 3.72
N LYS A 4 18.26 12.15 3.85
CA LYS A 4 17.24 13.20 3.99
C LYS A 4 16.53 13.44 2.65
N ALA A 5 17.27 13.46 1.55
CA ALA A 5 16.72 13.58 0.20
C ALA A 5 15.81 12.40 -0.15
N LEU A 6 16.23 11.16 0.14
CA LEU A 6 15.41 9.96 -0.06
C LEU A 6 14.13 9.99 0.77
N TRP A 7 14.20 10.46 2.02
CA TRP A 7 13.02 10.63 2.85
C TRP A 7 12.04 11.67 2.27
N ILE A 8 12.54 12.81 1.81
CA ILE A 8 11.72 13.84 1.16
C ILE A 8 11.06 13.29 -0.10
N LEU A 9 11.82 12.59 -0.95
CA LEU A 9 11.30 11.97 -2.16
C LEU A 9 10.20 10.94 -1.84
N PHE A 10 10.44 10.08 -0.85
CA PHE A 10 9.47 9.09 -0.40
C PHE A 10 8.15 9.74 0.07
N VAL A 11 8.23 10.79 0.88
CA VAL A 11 7.05 11.54 1.35
C VAL A 11 6.33 12.23 0.20
N PHE A 12 7.08 12.88 -0.70
CA PHE A 12 6.52 13.54 -1.88
C PHE A 12 5.75 12.56 -2.75
N LEU A 13 6.33 11.40 -3.06
CA LEU A 13 5.68 10.37 -3.86
C LEU A 13 4.43 9.80 -3.17
N ALA A 14 4.49 9.58 -1.85
CA ALA A 14 3.33 9.11 -1.09
C ALA A 14 2.18 10.13 -1.12
N ILE A 15 2.47 11.43 -1.03
CA ILE A 15 1.46 12.49 -1.10
C ILE A 15 0.90 12.62 -2.52
N ALA A 16 1.77 12.72 -3.52
CA ALA A 16 1.36 12.88 -4.92
C ALA A 16 0.45 11.73 -5.37
N VAL A 17 0.83 10.49 -5.05
CA VAL A 17 0.04 9.31 -5.41
C VAL A 17 -1.16 9.13 -4.49
N GLY A 18 -1.07 9.52 -3.23
CA GLY A 18 -2.19 9.47 -2.29
C GLY A 18 -3.33 10.41 -2.66
N LEU A 19 -3.02 11.53 -3.31
CA LEU A 19 -4.00 12.47 -3.86
C LEU A 19 -4.48 12.13 -5.27
N TYR A 20 -3.74 11.28 -6.01
CA TYR A 20 -4.09 10.88 -7.37
C TYR A 20 -5.56 10.43 -7.54
N PRO A 21 -6.18 9.67 -6.62
CA PRO A 21 -7.58 9.24 -6.76
C PRO A 21 -8.59 10.38 -6.94
N LEU A 22 -8.28 11.61 -6.50
CA LEU A 22 -9.16 12.78 -6.67
C LEU A 22 -9.49 13.05 -8.15
N ILE A 23 -8.60 12.66 -9.06
CA ILE A 23 -8.82 12.83 -10.50
C ILE A 23 -10.06 12.06 -11.00
N TYR A 24 -10.38 10.92 -10.40
CA TYR A 24 -11.54 10.09 -10.77
C TYR A 24 -12.90 10.67 -10.35
N PHE A 25 -12.89 11.80 -9.63
CA PHE A 25 -14.10 12.57 -9.29
C PHE A 25 -14.28 13.80 -10.15
N ILE A 26 -13.26 14.16 -10.95
CA ILE A 26 -13.22 15.40 -11.73
C ILE A 26 -13.27 15.08 -13.22
N ILE A 27 -12.54 14.04 -13.65
CA ILE A 27 -12.43 13.64 -15.05
C ILE A 27 -13.44 12.53 -15.36
N ASP A 28 -13.97 12.53 -16.57
CA ASP A 28 -14.81 11.48 -17.11
C ASP A 28 -14.15 10.09 -16.96
N ARG A 29 -14.96 9.05 -16.76
CA ARG A 29 -14.56 7.66 -16.45
C ARG A 29 -13.82 6.95 -17.60
N LYS A 30 -13.44 7.67 -18.65
CA LYS A 30 -12.61 7.21 -19.77
C LYS A 30 -11.12 7.43 -19.55
N PHE A 31 -10.70 7.77 -18.34
CA PHE A 31 -9.31 8.04 -17.99
C PHE A 31 -8.65 6.90 -17.20
N GLY A 32 -7.34 6.69 -17.41
CA GLY A 32 -6.52 5.78 -16.63
C GLY A 32 -6.98 4.32 -16.75
N LEU A 33 -6.97 3.58 -15.62
CA LEU A 33 -7.33 2.15 -15.63
C LEU A 33 -8.81 1.90 -15.98
N LEU A 34 -9.68 2.89 -15.80
CA LEU A 34 -11.10 2.77 -16.13
C LEU A 34 -11.33 2.70 -17.63
N SER A 35 -10.45 3.27 -18.46
CA SER A 35 -10.55 3.21 -19.92
C SER A 35 -10.39 1.79 -20.47
N SER A 36 -9.83 0.88 -19.67
CA SER A 36 -9.64 -0.53 -20.03
C SER A 36 -10.80 -1.43 -19.61
N LYS A 37 -11.90 -0.88 -19.11
CA LYS A 37 -13.05 -1.63 -18.59
C LYS A 37 -14.26 -1.53 -19.49
N ASP A 38 -14.99 -2.64 -19.58
CA ASP A 38 -16.26 -2.71 -20.28
C ASP A 38 -17.32 -1.85 -19.59
N ILE A 39 -18.23 -1.28 -20.39
CA ILE A 39 -19.27 -0.37 -19.92
C ILE A 39 -20.17 -1.05 -18.87
N GLU A 40 -20.49 -2.34 -19.06
CA GLU A 40 -21.29 -3.13 -18.11
C GLU A 40 -20.69 -3.16 -16.71
N LEU A 41 -19.36 -3.28 -16.61
CA LEU A 41 -18.68 -3.25 -15.32
C LEU A 41 -18.65 -1.84 -14.73
N LEU A 42 -18.46 -0.82 -15.56
CA LEU A 42 -18.41 0.58 -15.13
C LEU A 42 -19.75 1.07 -14.55
N VAL A 43 -20.88 0.48 -14.97
CA VAL A 43 -22.21 0.77 -14.40
C VAL A 43 -22.59 -0.15 -13.23
N ASN A 44 -21.81 -1.20 -12.95
CA ASN A 44 -22.09 -2.12 -11.86
C ASN A 44 -21.90 -1.45 -10.49
N VAL A 45 -22.97 -1.35 -9.70
CA VAL A 45 -22.98 -0.66 -8.40
C VAL A 45 -22.02 -1.29 -7.40
N TYR A 46 -21.98 -2.62 -7.31
CA TYR A 46 -21.12 -3.32 -6.35
C TYR A 46 -19.63 -3.13 -6.68
N TRP A 47 -19.28 -3.23 -7.97
CA TRP A 47 -17.92 -2.95 -8.43
C TRP A 47 -17.50 -1.53 -8.11
N ASN A 48 -18.38 -0.54 -8.36
CA ASN A 48 -18.10 0.86 -8.04
C ASN A 48 -17.88 1.07 -6.54
N ILE A 49 -18.71 0.47 -5.67
CA ILE A 49 -18.52 0.53 -4.21
C ILE A 49 -17.12 0.01 -3.85
N GLY A 50 -16.74 -1.17 -4.36
CA GLY A 50 -15.41 -1.73 -4.13
C GLY A 50 -14.28 -0.84 -4.65
N PHE A 51 -14.42 -0.32 -5.87
CA PHE A 51 -13.43 0.55 -6.50
C PHE A 51 -13.20 1.83 -5.71
N TYR A 52 -14.27 2.58 -5.41
CA TYR A 52 -14.17 3.84 -4.66
C TYR A 52 -13.71 3.62 -3.22
N MET A 53 -14.20 2.58 -2.55
CA MET A 53 -13.72 2.19 -1.22
C MET A 53 -12.22 1.90 -1.24
N HIS A 54 -11.72 1.17 -2.24
CA HIS A 54 -10.30 0.89 -2.39
C HIS A 54 -9.48 2.16 -2.62
N ILE A 55 -9.82 2.98 -3.62
CA ILE A 55 -8.98 4.13 -4.01
C ILE A 55 -9.00 5.25 -2.97
N ILE A 56 -10.14 5.51 -2.32
CA ILE A 56 -10.25 6.56 -1.29
C ILE A 56 -9.47 6.13 -0.04
N LEU A 57 -9.78 4.95 0.49
CA LEU A 57 -9.15 4.48 1.73
C LEU A 57 -7.67 4.14 1.51
N GLY A 58 -7.30 3.63 0.33
CA GLY A 58 -5.91 3.41 -0.06
C GLY A 58 -5.13 4.72 -0.18
N GLY A 59 -5.74 5.76 -0.77
CA GLY A 59 -5.18 7.11 -0.82
C GLY A 59 -4.94 7.68 0.58
N ILE A 60 -5.94 7.58 1.47
CA ILE A 60 -5.82 8.00 2.88
C ILE A 60 -4.69 7.22 3.59
N ALA A 61 -4.65 5.89 3.45
CA ALA A 61 -3.61 5.06 4.05
C ALA A 61 -2.20 5.49 3.59
N LEU A 62 -2.03 5.77 2.30
CA LEU A 62 -0.75 6.23 1.75
C LEU A 62 -0.37 7.62 2.28
N LEU A 63 -1.33 8.55 2.35
CA LEU A 63 -1.14 9.93 2.82
C LEU A 63 -0.72 10.02 4.29
N VAL A 64 -1.22 9.12 5.14
CA VAL A 64 -0.99 9.20 6.58
C VAL A 64 0.05 8.19 7.09
N GLY A 65 0.28 7.10 6.35
CA GLY A 65 1.13 6.01 6.83
C GLY A 65 2.61 6.37 6.93
N TRP A 66 3.15 7.21 6.04
CA TRP A 66 4.56 7.63 6.11
C TRP A 66 4.89 8.38 7.41
N ILE A 67 3.90 9.09 7.98
CA ILE A 67 4.03 9.83 9.24
C ILE A 67 4.42 8.87 10.39
N GLN A 68 3.95 7.62 10.35
CA GLN A 68 4.21 6.60 11.38
C GLN A 68 5.70 6.25 11.49
N PHE A 69 6.47 6.42 10.42
CA PHE A 69 7.89 6.09 10.38
C PHE A 69 8.80 7.22 10.92
N SER A 70 8.24 8.38 11.26
CA SER A 70 8.98 9.47 11.93
C SER A 70 9.31 9.16 13.39
N SER A 71 10.60 8.99 13.70
CA SER A 71 11.08 8.81 15.08
C SER A 71 10.75 10.00 15.99
N LYS A 72 10.80 11.23 15.44
CA LYS A 72 10.44 12.46 16.17
C LYS A 72 9.00 12.41 16.66
N ILE A 73 8.04 12.04 15.81
CA ILE A 73 6.62 11.97 16.19
C ILE A 73 6.40 10.86 17.22
N ARG A 74 7.04 9.69 17.05
CA ARG A 74 6.95 8.59 18.02
C ARG A 74 7.49 8.99 19.41
N ALA A 75 8.58 9.74 19.47
CA ALA A 75 9.20 10.17 20.73
C ALA A 75 8.48 11.36 21.40
N THR A 76 7.99 12.32 20.62
CA THR A 76 7.49 13.61 21.16
C THR A 76 5.97 13.75 21.17
N ARG A 77 5.25 12.99 20.34
CA ARG A 77 3.80 13.14 20.13
C ARG A 77 3.10 11.77 20.03
N LEU A 78 3.24 10.96 21.08
CA LEU A 78 2.74 9.58 21.10
C LEU A 78 1.22 9.46 20.88
N LYS A 79 0.41 10.37 21.44
CA LYS A 79 -1.05 10.40 21.21
C LYS A 79 -1.39 10.59 19.74
N LEU A 80 -0.68 11.50 19.06
CA LEU A 80 -0.82 11.76 17.63
C LEU A 80 -0.41 10.54 16.80
N HIS A 81 0.74 9.92 17.11
CA HIS A 81 1.18 8.68 16.47
C HIS A 81 0.08 7.61 16.53
N ARG A 82 -0.49 7.37 17.72
CA ARG A 82 -1.56 6.38 17.93
C ARG A 82 -2.84 6.72 17.16
N GLN A 83 -3.27 7.98 17.13
CA GLN A 83 -4.49 8.38 16.40
C GLN A 83 -4.31 8.21 14.89
N ILE A 84 -3.21 8.70 14.33
CA ILE A 84 -2.90 8.54 12.91
C ILE A 84 -2.72 7.05 12.55
N GLY A 85 -2.08 6.27 13.43
CA GLY A 85 -1.91 4.83 13.26
C GLY A 85 -3.25 4.07 13.20
N LYS A 86 -4.25 4.47 14.00
CA LYS A 86 -5.61 3.90 13.91
C LYS A 86 -6.26 4.21 12.57
N ILE A 87 -6.16 5.46 12.10
CA ILE A 87 -6.68 5.87 10.78
C ILE A 87 -6.03 5.03 9.68
N TYR A 88 -4.70 4.88 9.72
CA TYR A 88 -3.95 4.03 8.78
C TYR A 88 -4.43 2.58 8.80
N ILE A 89 -4.55 1.96 9.98
CA ILE A 89 -4.94 0.54 10.10
C ILE A 89 -6.35 0.32 9.54
N ILE A 90 -7.33 1.15 9.93
CA ILE A 90 -8.72 1.01 9.49
C ILE A 90 -8.82 1.20 7.98
N SER A 91 -8.22 2.27 7.44
CA SER A 91 -8.23 2.55 6.01
C SER A 91 -7.53 1.46 5.20
N SER A 92 -6.39 0.97 5.66
CA SER A 92 -5.64 -0.11 5.00
C SER A 92 -6.41 -1.44 4.99
N LEU A 93 -7.02 -1.84 6.10
CA LEU A 93 -7.76 -3.11 6.16
C LEU A 93 -8.98 -3.10 5.23
N LEU A 94 -9.74 -2.01 5.25
CA LEU A 94 -10.91 -1.83 4.40
C LEU A 94 -10.53 -1.71 2.92
N SER A 95 -9.47 -0.95 2.61
CA SER A 95 -8.96 -0.81 1.24
C SER A 95 -8.42 -2.13 0.70
N ALA A 96 -7.70 -2.91 1.50
CA ALA A 96 -7.19 -4.23 1.12
C ALA A 96 -8.33 -5.23 0.88
N LEU A 97 -9.38 -5.22 1.71
CA LEU A 97 -10.54 -6.08 1.48
C LEU A 97 -11.27 -5.71 0.17
N ALA A 98 -11.49 -4.42 -0.05
CA ALA A 98 -12.06 -3.92 -1.31
C ALA A 98 -11.18 -4.26 -2.52
N SER A 99 -9.85 -4.23 -2.35
CA SER A 99 -8.89 -4.58 -3.41
C SER A 99 -9.03 -6.03 -3.87
N LEU A 100 -9.31 -6.96 -2.95
CA LEU A 100 -9.50 -8.38 -3.27
C LEU A 100 -10.70 -8.58 -4.20
N PHE A 101 -11.80 -7.87 -3.93
CA PHE A 101 -12.99 -7.94 -4.77
C PHE A 101 -12.74 -7.37 -6.17
N ILE A 102 -12.14 -6.18 -6.28
CA ILE A 102 -11.88 -5.57 -7.60
C ILE A 102 -10.75 -6.27 -8.37
N ALA A 103 -9.83 -6.98 -7.69
CA ALA A 103 -8.76 -7.74 -8.33
C ALA A 103 -9.29 -8.86 -9.23
N TYR A 104 -10.45 -9.44 -8.90
CA TYR A 104 -11.13 -10.42 -9.76
C TYR A 104 -11.41 -9.86 -11.17
N PHE A 105 -11.69 -8.56 -11.25
CA PHE A 105 -11.97 -7.86 -12.49
C PHE A 105 -10.73 -7.19 -13.09
N ALA A 106 -9.51 -7.56 -12.68
CA ALA A 106 -8.29 -6.96 -13.20
C ALA A 106 -8.11 -7.20 -14.70
N THR A 107 -7.67 -6.16 -15.43
CA THR A 107 -7.34 -6.29 -16.86
C THR A 107 -6.13 -7.22 -17.03
N GLY A 108 -5.98 -7.90 -18.16
CA GLY A 108 -4.87 -8.84 -18.40
C GLY A 108 -5.11 -10.25 -17.85
N GLY A 109 -6.30 -10.53 -17.31
CA GLY A 109 -6.76 -11.87 -16.95
C GLY A 109 -6.14 -12.40 -15.65
N LEU A 110 -6.06 -13.73 -15.55
CA LEU A 110 -5.72 -14.43 -14.30
C LEU A 110 -4.37 -14.00 -13.70
N ILE A 111 -3.36 -13.71 -14.54
CA ILE A 111 -2.03 -13.30 -14.07
C ILE A 111 -2.10 -12.01 -13.25
N SER A 112 -2.82 -11.01 -13.77
CA SER A 112 -3.01 -9.73 -13.08
C SER A 112 -3.90 -9.89 -11.85
N ALA A 113 -5.00 -10.65 -11.99
CA ALA A 113 -5.94 -10.88 -10.90
C ALA A 113 -5.26 -11.54 -9.69
N LEU A 114 -4.45 -12.58 -9.92
CA LEU A 114 -3.68 -13.24 -8.88
C LEU A 114 -2.62 -12.31 -8.27
N GLY A 115 -1.90 -11.54 -9.08
CA GLY A 115 -0.89 -10.60 -8.58
C GLY A 115 -1.47 -9.57 -7.61
N PHE A 116 -2.60 -8.95 -7.97
CA PHE A 116 -3.28 -7.99 -7.11
C PHE A 116 -4.02 -8.63 -5.93
N ALA A 117 -4.59 -9.82 -6.11
CA ALA A 117 -5.23 -10.56 -5.01
C ALA A 117 -4.20 -10.97 -3.95
N CYS A 118 -3.04 -11.51 -4.36
CA CYS A 118 -1.94 -11.83 -3.44
C CYS A 118 -1.47 -10.59 -2.68
N LEU A 119 -1.29 -9.46 -3.36
CA LEU A 119 -0.98 -8.19 -2.72
C LEU A 119 -2.04 -7.81 -1.68
N GLY A 120 -3.33 -7.88 -2.03
CA GLY A 120 -4.44 -7.58 -1.12
C GLY A 120 -4.44 -8.46 0.13
N VAL A 121 -4.23 -9.77 -0.02
CA VAL A 121 -4.17 -10.73 1.10
C VAL A 121 -2.99 -10.41 2.01
N ILE A 122 -1.80 -10.21 1.44
CA ILE A 122 -0.59 -9.91 2.22
C ILE A 122 -0.73 -8.56 2.92
N TRP A 123 -1.28 -7.54 2.25
CA TRP A 123 -1.51 -6.23 2.85
C TRP A 123 -2.51 -6.29 4.01
N PHE A 124 -3.62 -7.01 3.84
CA PHE A 124 -4.59 -7.24 4.89
C PHE A 124 -3.96 -7.98 6.08
N TYR A 125 -3.28 -9.09 5.81
CA TYR A 125 -2.64 -9.93 6.83
C TYR A 125 -1.61 -9.15 7.64
N THR A 126 -0.68 -8.48 6.97
CA THR A 126 0.40 -7.72 7.64
C THR A 126 -0.16 -6.59 8.48
N THR A 127 -1.17 -5.87 7.99
CA THR A 127 -1.86 -4.80 8.74
C THR A 127 -2.59 -5.35 9.96
N LEU A 128 -3.37 -6.43 9.79
CA LEU A 128 -4.10 -7.06 10.88
C LEU A 128 -3.12 -7.61 11.93
N LYS A 129 -2.06 -8.28 11.50
CA LYS A 129 -1.04 -8.82 12.40
C LYS A 129 -0.36 -7.70 13.17
N ALA A 130 -0.02 -6.57 12.53
CA ALA A 130 0.55 -5.40 13.20
C ALA A 130 -0.36 -4.89 14.33
N PHE A 131 -1.68 -4.84 14.12
CA PHE A 131 -2.65 -4.44 15.13
C PHE A 131 -2.77 -5.45 16.28
N LEU A 132 -2.79 -6.75 15.96
CA LEU A 132 -2.93 -7.80 16.97
C LEU A 132 -1.70 -7.88 17.88
N VAL A 133 -0.49 -7.74 17.34
CA VAL A 133 0.74 -7.81 18.14
C VAL A 133 0.95 -6.57 18.99
N ILE A 134 0.55 -5.37 18.55
CA ILE A 134 0.63 -4.16 19.39
C ILE A 134 -0.37 -4.19 20.54
N LYS A 135 -1.56 -4.80 20.34
CA LYS A 135 -2.51 -5.05 21.42
C LYS A 135 -1.93 -5.96 22.51
N LYS A 136 -1.03 -6.88 22.14
CA LYS A 136 -0.27 -7.73 23.07
C LYS A 136 1.00 -7.05 23.62
N GLY A 137 1.20 -5.76 23.36
CA GLY A 137 2.38 -5.03 23.82
C GLY A 137 3.69 -5.33 23.06
N ASN A 138 3.66 -6.15 22.01
CA ASN A 138 4.87 -6.51 21.26
C ASN A 138 5.20 -5.43 20.20
N ILE A 139 5.95 -4.42 20.63
CA ILE A 139 6.34 -3.26 19.80
C ILE A 139 7.24 -3.68 18.63
N VAL A 140 8.20 -4.57 18.86
CA VAL A 140 9.14 -4.99 17.80
C VAL A 140 8.41 -5.75 16.69
N ALA A 141 7.51 -6.67 17.05
CA ALA A 141 6.69 -7.35 16.05
C ALA A 141 5.74 -6.40 15.32
N HIS A 142 5.17 -5.41 16.04
CA HIS A 142 4.33 -4.39 15.44
C HIS A 142 5.10 -3.58 14.39
N GLU A 143 6.29 -3.09 14.73
CA GLU A 143 7.13 -2.32 13.82
C GLU A 143 7.45 -3.11 12.54
N LYS A 144 7.85 -4.38 12.67
CA LYS A 144 8.13 -5.26 11.52
C LYS A 144 6.91 -5.42 10.62
N MET A 145 5.74 -5.68 11.20
CA MET A 145 4.50 -5.86 10.44
C MET A 145 4.01 -4.56 9.80
N MET A 146 4.23 -3.41 10.44
CA MET A 146 3.92 -2.09 9.87
C MET A 146 4.83 -1.76 8.67
N ILE A 147 6.10 -2.17 8.71
CA ILE A 147 7.02 -2.00 7.56
C ILE A 147 6.51 -2.83 6.36
N TYR A 148 6.13 -4.09 6.57
CA TYR A 148 5.53 -4.90 5.50
C TYR A 148 4.21 -4.33 4.99
N SER A 149 3.32 -3.93 5.90
CA SER A 149 2.02 -3.33 5.56
C SER A 149 2.21 -2.09 4.70
N TYR A 150 3.11 -1.18 5.08
CA TYR A 150 3.33 0.03 4.30
C TYR A 150 4.06 -0.24 2.99
N ALA A 151 4.93 -1.25 2.92
CA ALA A 151 5.54 -1.68 1.66
C ALA A 151 4.50 -2.19 0.65
N CYS A 152 3.47 -2.91 1.11
CA CYS A 152 2.30 -3.25 0.28
C CYS A 152 1.50 -2.01 -0.11
N CYS A 153 1.21 -1.10 0.82
CA CYS A 153 0.49 0.14 0.53
C CYS A 153 1.23 0.99 -0.54
N PHE A 154 2.57 1.05 -0.44
CA PHE A 154 3.44 1.77 -1.38
C PHE A 154 3.47 1.15 -2.78
N ALA A 155 2.89 -0.04 -2.98
CA ALA A 155 2.70 -0.63 -4.31
C ALA A 155 1.93 0.28 -5.26
N ALA A 156 1.04 1.13 -4.73
CA ALA A 156 0.32 2.14 -5.51
C ALA A 156 1.29 3.15 -6.17
N VAL A 157 2.38 3.50 -5.51
CA VAL A 157 3.41 4.42 -6.03
C VAL A 157 4.23 3.74 -7.10
N THR A 158 4.78 2.57 -6.78
CA THR A 158 5.64 1.81 -7.70
C THR A 158 4.89 1.34 -8.94
N LEU A 159 3.59 1.02 -8.84
CA LEU A 159 2.75 0.74 -10.00
C LEU A 159 2.71 1.95 -10.95
N ARG A 160 2.52 3.16 -10.41
CA ARG A 160 2.46 4.40 -11.22
C ARG A 160 3.79 4.79 -11.83
N ILE A 161 4.90 4.33 -11.26
CA ILE A 161 6.24 4.51 -11.85
C ILE A 161 6.47 3.47 -12.95
N TRP A 162 6.23 2.19 -12.66
CA TRP A 162 6.56 1.10 -13.57
C TRP A 162 5.61 0.94 -14.75
N LEU A 163 4.31 1.17 -14.57
CA LEU A 163 3.32 0.93 -15.63
C LEU A 163 3.61 1.77 -16.88
N PRO A 164 3.84 3.10 -16.82
CA PRO A 164 4.18 3.88 -18.01
C PRO A 164 5.49 3.43 -18.67
N ILE A 165 6.51 3.07 -17.87
CA ILE A 165 7.79 2.57 -18.36
C ILE A 165 7.60 1.27 -19.15
N LEU A 166 6.83 0.33 -18.58
CA LEU A 166 6.55 -0.95 -19.22
C LEU A 166 5.69 -0.78 -20.48
N ILE A 167 4.69 0.10 -20.47
CA ILE A 167 3.92 0.42 -21.69
C ILE A 167 4.84 0.95 -22.79
N ASN A 168 5.80 1.81 -22.45
CA ASN A 168 6.76 2.34 -23.41
C ASN A 168 7.69 1.25 -23.98
N ILE A 169 8.15 0.32 -23.14
CA ILE A 169 9.03 -0.79 -23.54
C ILE A 169 8.31 -1.83 -24.41
N PHE A 170 7.10 -2.23 -24.02
CA PHE A 170 6.36 -3.30 -24.68
C PHE A 170 5.43 -2.80 -25.80
N HIS A 171 5.21 -1.49 -25.91
CA HIS A 171 4.24 -0.87 -26.81
C HIS A 171 2.80 -1.43 -26.69
N ASP A 172 2.47 -2.08 -25.56
CA ASP A 172 1.18 -2.69 -25.29
C ASP A 172 0.87 -2.66 -23.78
N PHE A 173 -0.38 -2.34 -23.44
CA PHE A 173 -0.88 -2.28 -22.08
C PHE A 173 -0.98 -3.66 -21.43
N ILE A 174 -1.41 -4.70 -22.14
CA ILE A 174 -1.68 -6.01 -21.54
C ILE A 174 -0.42 -6.68 -20.97
N PRO A 175 0.69 -6.84 -21.71
CA PRO A 175 1.91 -7.42 -21.16
C PRO A 175 2.49 -6.53 -20.04
N ALA A 176 2.48 -5.21 -20.22
CA ALA A 176 2.92 -4.26 -19.19
C ALA A 176 2.13 -4.42 -17.88
N TYR A 177 0.80 -4.53 -17.99
CA TYR A 177 -0.09 -4.63 -16.83
C TYR A 177 0.04 -5.99 -16.11
N ARG A 178 0.25 -7.09 -16.85
CA ARG A 178 0.54 -8.41 -16.26
C ARG A 178 1.84 -8.41 -15.45
N ILE A 179 2.88 -7.76 -15.96
CA ILE A 179 4.18 -7.66 -15.28
C ILE A 179 4.07 -6.75 -14.05
N VAL A 180 3.46 -5.56 -14.20
CA VAL A 180 3.38 -4.58 -13.12
C VAL A 180 2.52 -5.06 -11.94
N ALA A 181 1.56 -5.95 -12.18
CA ALA A 181 0.74 -6.58 -11.14
C ALA A 181 1.56 -7.32 -10.08
N TRP A 182 2.81 -7.70 -10.39
CA TRP A 182 3.76 -8.32 -9.47
C TRP A 182 4.91 -7.37 -9.13
N LEU A 183 5.46 -6.70 -10.14
CA LEU A 183 6.62 -5.81 -10.00
C LEU A 183 6.35 -4.63 -9.06
N CYS A 184 5.10 -4.20 -8.91
CA CYS A 184 4.79 -3.09 -8.02
C CYS A 184 4.98 -3.42 -6.54
N TRP A 185 4.89 -4.67 -6.11
CA TRP A 185 4.89 -4.99 -4.67
C TRP A 185 5.93 -6.03 -4.24
N VAL A 186 6.31 -6.97 -5.10
CA VAL A 186 7.32 -7.99 -4.76
C VAL A 186 8.68 -7.33 -4.38
N PRO A 187 9.21 -6.36 -5.16
CA PRO A 187 10.43 -5.66 -4.77
C PRO A 187 10.26 -4.83 -3.49
N ASN A 188 9.08 -4.25 -3.25
CA ASN A 188 8.81 -3.48 -2.03
C ASN A 188 8.92 -4.37 -0.78
N LEU A 189 8.36 -5.58 -0.85
CA LEU A 189 8.47 -6.56 0.24
C LEU A 189 9.91 -7.04 0.44
N LEU A 190 10.69 -7.19 -0.63
CA LEU A 190 12.12 -7.50 -0.53
C LEU A 190 12.86 -6.37 0.21
N VAL A 191 12.60 -5.10 -0.15
CA VAL A 191 13.17 -3.94 0.55
C VAL A 191 12.73 -3.94 2.02
N ALA A 192 11.45 -4.18 2.31
CA ALA A 192 10.93 -4.30 3.67
C ALA A 192 11.67 -5.38 4.47
N PHE A 193 11.88 -6.56 3.89
CA PHE A 193 12.63 -7.65 4.51
C PHE A 193 14.08 -7.24 4.84
N LEU A 194 14.77 -6.57 3.90
CA LEU A 194 16.13 -6.08 4.12
C LEU A 194 16.21 -5.02 5.23
N ILE A 195 15.19 -4.15 5.34
CA ILE A 195 15.08 -3.17 6.44
C ILE A 195 14.87 -3.90 7.77
N ILE A 196 13.92 -4.85 7.81
CA ILE A 196 13.54 -5.59 9.02
C ILE A 196 14.70 -6.43 9.57
N ARG A 197 15.54 -7.02 8.70
CA ARG A 197 16.74 -7.77 9.11
C ARG A 197 17.71 -6.94 9.94
N LYS A 198 17.68 -5.62 9.83
CA LYS A 198 18.55 -4.70 10.59
C LYS A 198 17.96 -4.29 11.94
N ILE A 199 16.69 -4.62 12.22
CA ILE A 199 16.04 -4.30 13.48
C ILE A 199 16.52 -5.30 14.55
N LYS A 200 17.36 -4.82 15.46
CA LYS A 200 17.84 -5.61 16.60
C LYS A 200 16.68 -5.90 17.56
N VAL A 201 16.50 -7.16 17.93
CA VAL A 201 15.65 -7.52 19.07
C VAL A 201 16.43 -7.19 20.34
N PRO A 202 15.90 -6.41 21.29
CA PRO A 202 16.53 -6.26 22.59
C PRO A 202 16.60 -7.66 23.21
N VAL A 203 17.81 -8.19 23.39
CA VAL A 203 18.00 -9.36 24.24
C VAL A 203 17.57 -8.92 25.62
N LEU A 204 16.50 -9.52 26.15
CA LEU A 204 16.16 -9.36 27.56
C LEU A 204 17.41 -9.80 28.32
N LYS A 205 18.07 -8.85 29.00
CA LYS A 205 19.05 -9.22 30.02
C LYS A 205 18.25 -10.01 31.04
N GLU A 206 18.49 -11.32 31.12
CA GLU A 206 17.98 -12.13 32.22
C GLU A 206 18.33 -11.40 33.51
N ALA A 207 17.28 -11.03 34.25
CA ALA A 207 17.45 -10.48 35.57
C ALA A 207 18.07 -11.60 36.41
N LYS A 208 19.40 -11.55 36.62
CA LYS A 208 20.04 -12.28 37.69
C LYS A 208 19.44 -11.77 39.00
N ARG A 209 18.53 -12.53 39.61
CA ARG A 209 18.33 -12.62 41.05
C ARG A 209 17.44 -13.80 41.39
#